data_AF-K1Z921-F1
#
_entry.id   AF-K1Z921-F1
#
_cell.length_a   1.000
_cell.length_b   1.000
_cell.length_c   1.000
_cell.angle_alpha   90.00
_cell.angle_beta   90.00
_cell.angle_gamma   90.00
#
_symmetry.space_group_name_H-M   'P 1'
#
loop_
_entity.id
_entity.type
_entity.pdbx_description
1 polymer ?
#
loop_
_entity_poly.entity_id
_entity_poly.type
_entity_poly.pdbx_seq_one_letter_code
_entity_poly.pdbx_strand_id
1 'polypeptide(L)'
;LLQRDQIMLLLLFIIFYKLGDALALSLMSNFLLHGLGFSLTEVGIAYKINSLIAGILGALIGGLLLTRKSLYFCLFWFGIMQAASTLLFALLASLGKQYFVMIIAIFAENFCSGMSAAAFLAFLMSLCNLRYTATQFAFMSAIASCGRIFLGPLAATMVTYLGWVNFYLWSFALSFPSLFLLYFMRNQVTQYANMATQN
;
A
#
# COMPACT_ATOMS: atom_id res chain seq x y z
N LEU A 1 -6.99 13.05 -26.12
CA LEU A 1 -8.04 13.88 -25.49
C LEU A 1 -8.54 13.15 -24.26
N LEU A 2 -7.93 13.41 -23.10
CA LEU A 2 -8.36 12.83 -21.83
C LEU A 2 -9.68 13.50 -21.42
N GLN A 3 -10.79 12.75 -21.39
CA GLN A 3 -12.02 13.24 -20.77
C GLN A 3 -11.71 13.54 -19.30
N ARG A 4 -12.01 14.76 -18.85
CA ARG A 4 -11.63 15.28 -17.52
C ARG A 4 -12.08 14.37 -16.37
N ASP A 5 -13.16 13.62 -16.58
CA ASP A 5 -13.73 12.69 -15.61
C ASP A 5 -12.80 11.48 -15.33
N GLN A 6 -12.04 11.01 -16.33
CA GLN A 6 -11.13 9.87 -16.17
C GLN A 6 -9.86 10.23 -15.39
N ILE A 7 -9.38 11.47 -15.54
CA ILE A 7 -8.21 11.97 -14.79
C ILE A 7 -8.54 12.06 -13.29
N MET A 8 -9.75 12.53 -12.95
CA MET A 8 -10.18 12.65 -11.57
C MET A 8 -10.33 11.27 -10.90
N LEU A 9 -10.88 10.29 -11.61
CA LEU A 9 -10.96 8.89 -11.15
C LEU A 9 -9.57 8.28 -10.93
N LEU A 10 -8.59 8.54 -11.81
CA LEU A 10 -7.20 8.09 -11.67
C LEU A 10 -6.52 8.68 -10.43
N LEU A 11 -6.69 9.99 -10.22
CA LEU A 11 -6.17 10.67 -9.04
C LEU A 11 -6.79 10.13 -7.75
N LEU A 12 -8.10 9.92 -7.76
CA LEU A 12 -8.82 9.33 -6.63
C LEU A 12 -8.30 7.91 -6.35
N PHE A 13 -8.13 7.08 -7.38
CA PHE A 13 -7.54 5.76 -7.26
C PHE A 13 -6.15 5.81 -6.59
N ILE A 14 -5.26 6.68 -7.10
CA ILE A 14 -3.91 6.85 -6.58
C ILE A 14 -3.91 7.15 -5.08
N ILE A 15 -4.79 8.06 -4.66
CA ILE A 15 -4.93 8.44 -3.25
C ILE A 15 -5.45 7.24 -2.44
N PHE A 16 -6.59 6.68 -2.83
CA PHE A 16 -7.26 5.61 -2.07
C PHE A 16 -6.45 4.32 -2.01
N TYR A 17 -5.73 3.97 -3.08
CA TYR A 17 -4.89 2.76 -3.12
C TYR A 17 -3.76 2.83 -2.10
N LYS A 18 -3.16 4.01 -1.90
CA LYS A 18 -2.14 4.22 -0.87
C LYS A 18 -2.70 4.54 0.51
N LEU A 19 -3.97 4.93 0.61
CA LEU A 19 -4.59 5.39 1.84
C LEU A 19 -4.63 4.28 2.90
N GLY A 20 -5.10 3.08 2.53
CA GLY A 20 -5.19 1.93 3.43
C GLY A 20 -3.83 1.48 3.98
N ASP A 21 -2.86 1.30 3.09
CA ASP A 21 -1.47 0.97 3.42
C ASP A 21 -0.83 2.04 4.31
N ALA A 22 -1.03 3.32 3.98
CA ALA A 22 -0.44 4.42 4.74
C ALA A 22 -1.01 4.54 6.15
N LEU A 23 -2.31 4.31 6.34
CA LEU A 23 -2.91 4.29 7.67
C LEU A 23 -2.31 3.20 8.54
N ALA A 24 -2.26 1.97 8.01
CA ALA A 24 -1.71 0.83 8.73
C ALA A 24 -0.24 1.03 9.12
N LEU A 25 0.60 1.47 8.17
CA LEU A 25 2.03 1.70 8.41
C LEU A 25 2.30 2.85 9.39
N SER A 26 1.52 3.94 9.33
CA SER A 26 1.77 5.16 10.11
C SER A 26 1.74 4.92 11.62
N LEU A 27 0.93 3.96 12.06
CA LEU A 27 0.82 3.60 13.48
C LEU A 27 1.42 2.25 13.82
N MET A 28 1.92 1.48 12.87
CA MET A 28 2.49 0.14 13.11
C MET A 28 3.58 0.16 14.19
N SER A 29 4.51 1.12 14.15
CA SER A 29 5.57 1.24 15.15
C SER A 29 5.01 1.66 16.52
N ASN A 30 4.01 2.56 16.55
CA ASN A 30 3.33 2.97 17.79
C ASN A 30 2.50 1.83 18.38
N PHE A 31 1.85 1.03 17.55
CA PHE A 31 1.09 -0.16 17.95
C PHE A 31 1.97 -1.18 18.66
N LEU A 32 3.12 -1.48 18.08
CA LEU A 32 4.03 -2.47 18.63
C LEU A 32 4.63 -2.01 19.97
N LEU A 33 5.00 -0.73 20.07
CA LEU A 33 5.61 -0.17 21.28
C LEU A 33 4.58 0.16 22.37
N HIS A 34 3.56 0.96 22.06
CA HIS A 34 2.59 1.47 23.04
C HIS A 34 1.31 0.62 23.13
N GLY A 35 0.94 -0.12 22.08
CA GLY A 35 -0.23 -0.99 22.09
C GLY A 35 0.04 -2.36 22.73
N LEU A 36 1.12 -3.03 22.32
CA LEU A 36 1.46 -4.39 22.76
C LEU A 36 2.60 -4.44 23.80
N GLY A 37 3.29 -3.33 24.06
CA GLY A 37 4.37 -3.28 25.05
C GLY A 37 5.62 -4.08 24.65
N PHE A 38 5.95 -4.15 23.35
CA PHE A 38 7.23 -4.69 22.91
C PHE A 38 8.38 -3.74 23.25
N SER A 39 9.57 -4.30 23.49
CA SER A 39 10.76 -3.48 23.68
C SER A 39 11.18 -2.82 22.37
N LEU A 40 11.73 -1.61 22.46
CA LEU A 40 12.32 -0.90 21.33
C LEU A 40 13.42 -1.72 20.63
N THR A 41 14.14 -2.55 21.39
CA THR A 41 15.15 -3.46 20.83
C THR A 41 14.53 -4.60 20.04
N GLU A 42 13.45 -5.22 20.52
CA GLU A 42 12.74 -6.31 19.84
C GLU A 42 12.13 -5.82 18.53
N VAL A 43 11.41 -4.70 18.58
CA VAL A 43 10.83 -4.05 17.40
C VAL A 43 11.93 -3.57 16.45
N GLY A 44 12.99 -2.96 16.98
CA GLY A 44 14.10 -2.46 16.18
C GLY A 44 14.82 -3.55 15.40
N ILE A 45 15.11 -4.69 16.01
CA ILE A 45 15.75 -5.83 15.34
C ILE A 45 14.81 -6.41 14.28
N ALA A 46 13.54 -6.60 14.62
CA ALA A 46 12.54 -7.11 13.69
C ALA A 46 12.33 -6.17 12.49
N TYR A 47 12.37 -4.84 12.67
CA TYR A 47 12.22 -3.91 11.56
C TYR A 47 13.47 -3.83 10.69
N LYS A 48 14.63 -3.61 11.30
CA LYS A 48 15.81 -3.10 10.60
C LYS A 48 16.32 -4.03 9.49
N ILE A 49 16.28 -5.34 9.73
CA ILE A 49 16.73 -6.34 8.75
C ILE A 49 15.54 -6.96 8.03
N ASN A 50 14.50 -7.37 8.77
CA ASN A 50 13.40 -8.13 8.19
C ASN A 50 12.57 -7.29 7.22
N SER A 51 12.29 -6.03 7.56
CA SER A 51 11.47 -5.15 6.70
C SER A 51 12.20 -4.78 5.42
N LEU A 52 13.52 -4.56 5.51
CA LEU A 52 14.34 -4.22 4.36
C LEU A 52 14.44 -5.39 3.38
N ILE A 53 14.76 -6.59 3.87
CA ILE A 53 14.83 -7.80 3.04
C ILE A 53 13.45 -8.10 2.44
N ALA A 54 12.39 -8.05 3.25
CA ALA A 54 11.02 -8.29 2.79
C ALA A 54 10.61 -7.32 1.68
N GLY A 55 10.84 -6.01 1.87
CA GLY A 55 10.51 -4.98 0.90
C GLY A 55 11.27 -5.14 -0.42
N ILE A 56 12.57 -5.45 -0.37
CA ILE A 56 13.37 -5.70 -1.57
C ILE A 56 12.89 -6.95 -2.31
N LEU A 57 12.70 -8.07 -1.59
CA LEU A 57 12.20 -9.31 -2.19
C LEU A 57 10.82 -9.10 -2.80
N GLY A 58 9.93 -8.41 -2.09
CA GLY A 58 8.61 -8.05 -2.57
C GLY A 58 8.67 -7.20 -3.84
N ALA A 59 9.49 -6.15 -3.86
CA ALA A 59 9.65 -5.31 -5.04
C ALA A 59 10.22 -6.07 -6.24
N LEU A 60 11.21 -6.94 -6.03
CA LEU A 60 11.80 -7.75 -7.09
C LEU A 60 10.80 -8.77 -7.66
N ILE A 61 10.10 -9.50 -6.79
CA ILE A 61 9.10 -10.49 -7.21
C ILE A 61 7.91 -9.79 -7.88
N GLY A 62 7.45 -8.67 -7.33
CA GLY A 62 6.40 -7.84 -7.92
C GLY A 62 6.79 -7.30 -9.30
N GLY A 63 8.03 -6.81 -9.44
CA GLY A 63 8.62 -6.39 -10.71
C GLY A 63 8.70 -7.51 -11.74
N LEU A 64 9.16 -8.70 -11.33
CA LEU A 64 9.22 -9.86 -12.20
C LEU A 64 7.83 -10.30 -12.66
N LEU A 65 6.85 -10.31 -11.76
CA LEU A 65 5.46 -10.65 -12.09
C LEU A 65 4.83 -9.67 -13.10
N LEU A 66 5.18 -8.38 -13.04
CA LEU A 66 4.74 -7.38 -14.02
C LEU A 66 5.26 -7.65 -15.44
N THR A 67 6.38 -8.36 -15.59
CA THR A 67 6.88 -8.76 -16.93
C THR A 67 6.10 -9.95 -17.51
N ARG A 68 5.44 -10.74 -16.67
CA ARG A 68 4.71 -11.96 -17.07
C ARG A 68 3.19 -11.84 -17.03
N LYS A 69 2.65 -10.88 -16.29
CA LYS A 69 1.21 -10.69 -16.07
C LYS A 69 0.82 -9.25 -16.42
N SER A 70 -0.47 -9.05 -16.72
CA SER A 70 -1.01 -7.72 -16.98
C SER A 70 -0.89 -6.83 -15.74
N LEU A 71 -0.60 -5.54 -15.95
CA LEU A 71 -0.48 -4.54 -14.89
C LEU A 71 -1.72 -4.48 -13.98
N TYR A 72 -2.93 -4.56 -14.55
CA TYR A 72 -4.18 -4.64 -13.78
C TYR A 72 -4.21 -5.83 -12.81
N PHE A 73 -3.82 -7.03 -13.29
CA PHE A 73 -3.79 -8.24 -12.47
C PHE A 73 -2.84 -8.07 -11.28
N CYS A 74 -1.65 -7.50 -11.52
CA CYS A 74 -0.68 -7.23 -10.46
C CYS A 74 -1.21 -6.23 -9.42
N LEU A 75 -1.73 -5.07 -9.86
CA LEU A 75 -2.31 -4.08 -8.94
C LEU A 75 -3.44 -4.66 -8.08
N PHE A 76 -4.34 -5.43 -8.70
CA PHE A 76 -5.49 -5.98 -8.01
C PHE A 76 -5.08 -7.04 -6.96
N TRP A 77 -4.26 -8.01 -7.36
CA TRP A 77 -3.83 -9.07 -6.45
C TRP A 77 -2.86 -8.57 -5.38
N PHE A 78 -1.94 -7.68 -5.72
CA PHE A 78 -1.00 -7.13 -4.73
C PHE A 78 -1.72 -6.23 -3.73
N GLY A 79 -2.73 -5.47 -4.17
CA GLY A 79 -3.59 -4.72 -3.25
C GLY A 79 -4.39 -5.62 -2.30
N ILE A 80 -4.91 -6.76 -2.78
CA ILE A 80 -5.57 -7.75 -1.91
C ILE A 80 -4.59 -8.36 -0.92
N MET A 81 -3.39 -8.75 -1.37
CA MET A 81 -2.36 -9.30 -0.48
C MET A 81 -1.91 -8.28 0.56
N GLN A 82 -1.83 -6.99 0.19
CA GLN A 82 -1.57 -5.91 1.13
C GLN A 82 -2.66 -5.81 2.19
N ALA A 83 -3.92 -5.75 1.77
CA ALA A 83 -5.05 -5.68 2.69
C ALA A 83 -5.09 -6.89 3.64
N ALA A 84 -4.83 -8.09 3.10
CA ALA A 84 -4.74 -9.31 3.90
C ALA A 84 -3.59 -9.26 4.92
N SER A 85 -2.47 -8.62 4.59
CA SER A 85 -1.35 -8.44 5.52
C SER A 85 -1.72 -7.54 6.70
N THR A 86 -2.56 -6.53 6.47
CA THR A 86 -3.12 -5.69 7.54
C THR A 86 -3.96 -6.50 8.55
N LEU A 87 -4.62 -7.58 8.12
CA LEU A 87 -5.35 -8.47 9.02
C LEU A 87 -4.44 -9.23 9.99
N LEU A 88 -3.18 -9.49 9.62
CA LEU A 88 -2.23 -10.11 10.57
C LEU A 88 -1.96 -9.19 11.76
N PHE A 89 -1.99 -7.87 11.59
CA PHE A 89 -1.91 -6.93 12.72
C PHE A 89 -3.19 -6.89 13.55
N ALA A 90 -4.37 -6.98 12.93
CA ALA A 90 -5.62 -7.14 13.66
C ALA A 90 -5.62 -8.41 14.51
N LEU A 91 -5.11 -9.52 13.96
CA LEU A 91 -4.91 -10.77 14.68
C LEU A 91 -3.90 -10.60 15.82
N LEU A 92 -2.75 -9.98 15.57
CA LEU A 92 -1.73 -9.70 16.58
C LEU A 92 -2.29 -8.85 17.73
N ALA A 93 -3.15 -7.86 17.42
CA ALA A 93 -3.82 -7.04 18.41
C ALA A 93 -4.77 -7.86 19.31
N SER A 94 -5.36 -8.95 18.79
CA SER A 94 -6.22 -9.85 19.57
C SER A 94 -5.46 -10.90 20.38
N LEU A 95 -4.33 -11.38 19.87
CA LEU A 95 -3.50 -12.42 20.52
C LEU A 95 -2.55 -11.85 21.59
N GLY A 96 -2.28 -10.55 21.55
CA GLY A 96 -1.37 -9.88 22.47
C GLY A 96 0.11 -10.05 22.09
N LYS A 97 0.99 -9.95 23.10
CA LYS A 97 2.45 -9.93 22.90
C LYS A 97 2.99 -11.29 22.46
N GLN A 98 3.03 -11.53 21.15
CA GLN A 98 3.62 -12.72 20.53
C GLN A 98 4.70 -12.33 19.53
N TYR A 99 5.97 -12.57 19.91
CA TYR A 99 7.13 -12.14 19.11
C TYR A 99 7.17 -12.79 17.72
N PHE A 100 6.81 -14.08 17.62
CA PHE A 100 6.81 -14.80 16.34
C PHE A 100 5.75 -14.26 15.37
N VAL A 101 4.54 -14.02 15.86
CA VAL A 101 3.44 -13.46 15.06
C VAL A 101 3.77 -12.04 14.62
N MET A 102 4.43 -11.24 15.48
CA MET A 102 4.93 -9.92 15.13
C MET A 102 5.92 -9.98 13.96
N ILE A 103 6.92 -10.86 14.01
CA ILE A 103 7.91 -10.98 12.92
C ILE A 103 7.23 -11.34 11.59
N ILE A 104 6.29 -12.29 11.61
CA ILE A 104 5.57 -12.72 10.40
C ILE A 104 4.71 -11.58 9.86
N ALA A 105 3.97 -10.88 10.72
CA ALA A 105 3.14 -9.75 10.33
C ALA A 105 3.98 -8.63 9.70
N ILE A 106 5.11 -8.25 10.33
CA ILE A 106 6.05 -7.27 9.80
C ILE A 106 6.60 -7.72 8.44
N PHE A 107 7.00 -8.99 8.32
CA PHE A 107 7.54 -9.51 7.07
C PHE A 107 6.51 -9.48 5.95
N ALA A 108 5.32 -10.03 6.19
CA ALA A 108 4.24 -10.11 5.21
C ALA A 108 3.80 -8.72 4.74
N GLU A 109 3.68 -7.77 5.66
CA GLU A 109 3.29 -6.39 5.35
C GLU A 109 4.32 -5.70 4.46
N ASN A 110 5.60 -5.77 4.81
CA ASN A 110 6.66 -5.14 4.03
C ASN A 110 6.87 -5.83 2.68
N PHE A 111 6.71 -7.16 2.64
CA PHE A 111 6.77 -7.93 1.41
C PHE A 111 5.66 -7.53 0.44
N CYS A 112 4.41 -7.51 0.90
CA CYS A 112 3.29 -7.07 0.10
C CYS A 112 3.42 -5.59 -0.28
N SER A 113 3.93 -4.75 0.61
CA SER A 113 4.05 -3.30 0.36
C SER A 113 5.09 -3.05 -0.73
N GLY A 114 6.19 -3.81 -0.74
CA GLY A 114 7.16 -3.82 -1.83
C GLY A 114 6.56 -4.24 -3.18
N MET A 115 5.78 -5.33 -3.21
CA MET A 115 5.09 -5.79 -4.43
C MET A 115 4.09 -4.74 -4.95
N SER A 116 3.26 -4.22 -4.06
CA SER A 116 2.25 -3.20 -4.35
C SER A 116 2.89 -1.90 -4.84
N ALA A 117 3.98 -1.46 -4.20
CA ALA A 117 4.72 -0.28 -4.61
C ALA A 117 5.33 -0.42 -6.01
N ALA A 118 5.88 -1.60 -6.35
CA ALA A 118 6.40 -1.86 -7.70
C ALA A 118 5.31 -1.79 -8.77
N ALA A 119 4.15 -2.41 -8.54
CA ALA A 119 3.01 -2.35 -9.45
C ALA A 119 2.44 -0.93 -9.58
N PHE A 120 2.36 -0.21 -8.46
CA PHE A 120 1.91 1.18 -8.43
C PHE A 120 2.87 2.11 -9.18
N LEU A 121 4.18 1.91 -9.04
CA LEU A 121 5.18 2.67 -9.79
C LEU A 121 5.07 2.41 -11.30
N ALA A 122 4.94 1.15 -11.71
CA ALA A 122 4.72 0.79 -13.11
C ALA A 122 3.43 1.41 -13.67
N PHE A 123 2.38 1.49 -12.85
CA PHE A 123 1.14 2.15 -13.21
C PHE A 123 1.32 3.65 -13.44
N LEU A 124 1.97 4.36 -12.51
CA LEU A 124 2.28 5.77 -12.69
C LEU A 124 3.11 6.02 -13.95
N MET A 125 4.08 5.15 -14.23
CA MET A 125 4.89 5.23 -15.45
C MET A 125 4.03 5.04 -16.71
N SER A 126 3.06 4.11 -16.70
CA SER A 126 2.14 3.91 -17.83
C SER A 126 1.22 5.11 -18.12
N LEU A 127 1.00 5.98 -17.12
CA LEU A 127 0.20 7.20 -17.25
C LEU A 127 1.02 8.40 -17.69
N CYS A 128 2.34 8.38 -17.47
CA CYS A 128 3.22 9.49 -17.80
C CYS A 128 3.57 9.47 -19.29
N ASN A 129 3.49 10.63 -19.93
CA ASN A 129 3.87 10.76 -21.33
C ASN A 129 5.39 10.94 -21.42
N LEU A 130 6.08 10.18 -22.28
CA LEU A 130 7.56 10.17 -22.43
C LEU A 130 8.19 11.56 -22.66
N ARG A 131 7.39 12.55 -23.11
CA ARG A 131 7.82 13.91 -23.41
C ARG A 131 7.87 14.87 -22.20
N TYR A 132 7.14 14.57 -21.11
CA TYR A 132 7.07 15.41 -19.89
C TYR A 132 7.06 14.56 -18.59
N THR A 133 7.69 13.39 -18.65
CA THR A 133 7.61 12.30 -17.65
C THR A 133 7.98 12.75 -16.25
N ALA A 134 9.06 13.53 -16.10
CA ALA A 134 9.58 13.93 -14.78
C ALA A 134 8.59 14.79 -13.98
N THR A 135 7.97 15.78 -14.60
CA THR A 135 7.05 16.72 -13.93
C THR A 135 5.71 16.08 -13.60
N GLN A 136 5.17 15.26 -14.51
CA GLN A 136 3.91 14.54 -14.28
C GLN A 136 4.07 13.48 -13.19
N PHE A 137 5.18 12.75 -13.21
CA PHE A 137 5.51 11.78 -12.17
C PHE A 137 5.70 12.44 -10.81
N ALA A 138 6.42 13.57 -10.75
CA ALA A 138 6.60 14.33 -9.52
C ALA A 138 5.26 14.83 -8.95
N PHE A 139 4.37 15.34 -9.81
CA PHE A 139 3.04 15.81 -9.40
C PHE A 139 2.16 14.67 -8.87
N MET A 140 2.08 13.54 -9.57
CA MET A 140 1.30 12.37 -9.12
C MET A 140 1.87 11.78 -7.81
N SER A 141 3.20 11.74 -7.68
CA SER A 141 3.88 11.28 -6.46
C SER A 141 3.65 12.24 -5.29
N ALA A 142 3.62 13.55 -5.54
CA ALA A 142 3.31 14.55 -4.52
C ALA A 142 1.88 14.37 -4.00
N ILE A 143 0.90 14.20 -4.88
CA ILE A 143 -0.50 13.96 -4.49
C ILE A 143 -0.65 12.66 -3.68
N ALA A 144 0.00 11.58 -4.12
CA ALA A 144 0.03 10.33 -3.38
C ALA A 144 0.67 10.47 -1.99
N SER A 145 1.64 11.39 -1.85
CA SER A 145 2.33 11.65 -0.59
C SER A 145 1.54 12.55 0.36
N CYS A 146 0.82 13.55 -0.17
CA CYS A 146 -0.06 14.41 0.62
C CYS A 146 -1.10 13.60 1.40
N GLY A 147 -1.71 12.59 0.76
CA GLY A 147 -2.64 11.68 1.44
C GLY A 147 -2.03 11.05 2.69
N ARG A 148 -0.78 10.57 2.61
CA ARG A 148 -0.10 9.94 3.75
C ARG A 148 0.13 10.87 4.94
N ILE A 149 0.44 12.13 4.69
CA ILE A 149 0.83 13.09 5.74
C ILE A 149 -0.34 13.39 6.69
N PHE A 150 -1.56 13.53 6.16
CA PHE A 150 -2.75 13.82 6.97
C PHE A 150 -3.28 12.60 7.74
N LEU A 151 -2.92 11.40 7.31
CA LEU A 151 -3.45 10.16 7.88
C LEU A 151 -2.82 9.80 9.23
N GLY A 152 -1.59 10.23 9.51
CA GLY A 152 -0.93 9.94 10.79
C GLY A 152 -1.72 10.46 12.02
N PRO A 153 -2.03 11.77 12.10
CA PRO A 153 -2.83 12.32 13.19
C PRO A 153 -4.25 11.75 13.26
N LEU A 154 -4.91 11.57 12.11
CA LEU A 154 -6.24 10.96 12.03
C LEU A 154 -6.23 9.54 12.60
N ALA A 155 -5.27 8.73 12.20
CA ALA A 155 -5.08 7.38 12.70
C ALA A 155 -4.88 7.38 14.22
N ALA A 156 -4.05 8.29 14.74
CA ALA A 156 -3.76 8.36 16.18
C ALA A 156 -5.03 8.62 16.99
N THR A 157 -5.87 9.56 16.54
CA THR A 157 -7.17 9.81 17.16
C THR A 157 -8.13 8.62 17.04
N MET A 158 -8.15 7.93 15.89
CA MET A 158 -8.98 6.74 15.70
C MET A 158 -8.61 5.63 16.67
N VAL A 159 -7.32 5.37 16.89
CA VAL A 159 -6.87 4.34 17.84
C VAL A 159 -7.28 4.67 19.27
N THR A 160 -7.21 5.94 19.69
CA THR A 160 -7.62 6.31 21.05
C THR A 160 -9.10 6.06 21.34
N TYR A 161 -9.97 6.11 20.33
CA TYR A 161 -11.42 5.87 20.49
C TYR A 161 -11.85 4.44 20.15
N LEU A 162 -11.26 3.81 19.13
CA LEU A 162 -11.71 2.52 18.58
C LEU A 162 -10.90 1.33 19.10
N GLY A 163 -9.67 1.58 19.61
CA GLY A 163 -8.71 0.53 19.95
C GLY A 163 -8.01 -0.07 18.73
N TRP A 164 -6.94 -0.84 18.99
CA TRP A 164 -6.03 -1.33 17.95
C TRP A 164 -6.66 -2.35 16.99
N VAL A 165 -7.46 -3.29 17.49
CA VAL A 165 -8.12 -4.32 16.65
C VAL A 165 -9.04 -3.66 15.62
N ASN A 166 -9.93 -2.78 16.09
CA ASN A 166 -10.87 -2.08 15.22
C ASN A 166 -10.16 -1.16 14.23
N PHE A 167 -9.07 -0.49 14.63
CA PHE A 167 -8.29 0.34 13.73
C PHE A 167 -7.74 -0.44 12.52
N TYR A 168 -7.16 -1.63 12.76
CA TYR A 168 -6.66 -2.47 11.67
C TYR A 168 -7.80 -3.07 10.82
N LEU A 169 -8.95 -3.39 11.42
CA LEU A 169 -10.14 -3.80 10.67
C LEU A 169 -10.71 -2.67 9.81
N TRP A 170 -10.71 -1.42 10.31
CA TRP A 170 -11.10 -0.25 9.54
C TRP A 170 -10.13 0.04 8.40
N SER A 171 -8.83 -0.13 8.63
CA SER A 171 -7.81 0.01 7.58
C SER A 171 -7.97 -1.06 6.49
N PHE A 172 -8.30 -2.29 6.89
CA PHE A 172 -8.67 -3.36 5.96
C PHE A 172 -9.93 -3.01 5.16
N ALA A 173 -10.98 -2.52 5.82
CA ALA A 173 -12.22 -2.09 5.18
C ALA A 173 -11.99 -0.94 4.18
N LEU A 174 -11.15 0.04 4.54
CA LEU A 174 -10.76 1.17 3.68
C LEU A 174 -9.95 0.76 2.45
N SER A 175 -9.39 -0.46 2.44
CA SER A 175 -8.71 -1.00 1.26
C SER A 175 -9.68 -1.56 0.20
N PHE A 176 -10.93 -1.89 0.56
CA PHE A 176 -11.91 -2.37 -0.43
C PHE A 176 -12.40 -1.29 -1.42
N PRO A 177 -12.71 -0.06 -1.00
CA PRO A 177 -13.07 1.02 -1.92
C PRO A 177 -12.01 1.23 -3.01
N SER A 178 -10.73 1.12 -2.69
CA SER A 178 -9.65 1.29 -3.67
C SER A 178 -9.61 0.15 -4.67
N LEU A 179 -9.80 -1.10 -4.23
CA LEU A 179 -9.89 -2.29 -5.09
C LEU A 179 -11.14 -2.28 -5.97
N PHE A 180 -12.26 -1.83 -5.42
CA PHE A 180 -13.51 -1.65 -6.16
C PHE A 180 -13.33 -0.63 -7.27
N LEU A 181 -12.72 0.52 -6.95
CA LEU A 181 -12.46 1.56 -7.94
C LEU A 181 -11.48 1.08 -9.02
N LEU A 182 -10.45 0.31 -8.66
CA LEU A 182 -9.55 -0.35 -9.61
C LEU A 182 -10.31 -1.29 -10.56
N TYR A 183 -11.27 -2.07 -10.04
CA TYR A 183 -12.09 -2.97 -10.83
C TYR A 183 -12.92 -2.21 -11.88
N PHE A 184 -13.54 -1.08 -11.51
CA PHE A 184 -14.24 -0.20 -12.48
C PHE A 184 -13.29 0.36 -13.53
N MET A 185 -12.04 0.66 -13.14
CA MET A 185 -11.04 1.22 -14.03
C MET A 185 -10.26 0.17 -14.82
N ARG A 186 -10.59 -1.13 -14.70
CA ARG A 186 -9.88 -2.23 -15.37
C ARG A 186 -9.62 -1.96 -16.85
N ASN A 187 -10.63 -1.53 -17.59
CA ASN A 187 -10.53 -1.31 -19.02
C ASN A 187 -9.56 -0.17 -19.34
N GLN A 188 -9.59 0.91 -18.55
CA GLN A 188 -8.71 2.06 -18.70
C GLN A 188 -7.26 1.69 -18.37
N VAL A 189 -7.02 1.02 -17.24
CA VAL A 189 -5.68 0.55 -16.83
C VAL A 189 -5.06 -0.34 -17.90
N THR A 190 -5.85 -1.24 -18.49
CA THR A 190 -5.39 -2.12 -19.57
C THR A 190 -5.06 -1.32 -20.85
N GLN A 191 -5.87 -0.31 -21.19
CA GLN A 191 -5.59 0.56 -22.33
C GLN A 191 -4.29 1.35 -22.15
N TYR A 192 -4.06 1.94 -20.96
CA TYR A 192 -2.83 2.69 -20.67
C TYR A 192 -1.59 1.80 -20.70
N ALA A 193 -1.68 0.58 -20.14
CA ALA A 193 -0.59 -0.38 -20.19
C ALA A 193 -0.20 -0.73 -21.64
N ASN A 194 -1.19 -0.95 -22.52
CA ASN A 194 -0.94 -1.28 -23.93
C ASN A 194 -0.32 -0.11 -24.71
N MET A 195 -0.75 1.13 -24.44
CA MET A 195 -0.17 2.34 -25.05
C MET A 195 1.30 2.55 -24.65
N ALA A 196 1.66 2.21 -23.40
CA ALA A 196 3.03 2.33 -22.91
C ALA A 196 3.99 1.30 -23.56
N THR A 197 3.49 0.12 -23.95
CA THR A 197 4.28 -0.91 -24.67
C THR A 197 4.43 -0.66 -26.18
N GLN A 198 3.64 0.23 -26.77
CA GLN A 198 3.68 0.55 -28.20
C GLN A 198 4.56 1.76 -28.55
N ASN A 199 5.04 2.50 -27.55
CA ASN A 199 6.03 3.59 -27.67
C ASN A 199 7.42 3.10 -27.25
#